data_AF-A0A7J4FVM1-F1
#
_entry.id   AF-A0A7J4FVM1-F1
#
_cell.length_a   1.000
_cell.length_b   1.000
_cell.length_c   1.000
_cell.angle_alpha   90.00
_cell.angle_beta   90.00
_cell.angle_gamma   90.00
#
_symmetry.space_group_name_H-M   'P 1'
#
loop_
_entity.id
_entity.type
_entity.pdbx_description
1 polymer ?
#
loop_
_entity_poly.entity_id
_entity_poly.type
_entity_poly.pdbx_seq_one_letter_code
_entity_poly.pdbx_strand_id
1 'polypeptide(L)'
;MKSYWLVLNRDEETKKVTIIDNHSEAVSCQVKQYRISPIFPVSDNYELPDFDKKVYIQFYFVHNPFTTIVEMLRLFSGTDIEKHIWISHGLAAIVYISGDEEEKQRIADLFLGQDTEVEGKLKQNIFAIQEWKLDNTILDPESAILLEPKQLDVEISLRDYSRLPSDLQNDIFEFANCIKTVIQRSIIYTPDFTNGFESLIHVMNEIITELDYLFHPDSSIPEALSDREKDLKIANYRLILINELTEEIVQMNSTLSYVISQGYAGVVPIEENSCLIHAYSLLGVGTAHKAFHTFYRYISNVFSEYPIDTIIEKYYKIPESPIYSDMNSSYIQEWQKKEEWGIDYYIENESGRKENHDLLVHFSGRQGFSESMYSISVAIQSLYLGITNRWSIITSTHEIMHSHVRGIYYLLQERMNGYSWEEI
;
A
#
# COMPACT_ATOMS: atom_id res chain seq x y z
N MET A 1 -20.62 -2.10 13.29
CA MET A 1 -19.96 -3.32 13.80
C MET A 1 -19.31 -2.97 15.14
N LYS A 2 -19.56 -3.72 16.21
CA LYS A 2 -18.84 -3.52 17.49
C LYS A 2 -17.39 -4.02 17.31
N SER A 3 -16.41 -3.25 17.77
CA SER A 3 -15.00 -3.64 17.71
C SER A 3 -14.57 -4.38 18.98
N TYR A 4 -13.72 -5.39 18.80
CA TYR A 4 -13.06 -6.13 19.86
C TYR A 4 -11.55 -6.04 19.67
N TRP A 5 -10.78 -6.30 20.72
CA TRP A 5 -9.32 -6.16 20.71
C TRP A 5 -8.70 -7.48 21.10
N LEU A 6 -7.98 -8.11 20.16
CA LEU A 6 -7.11 -9.24 20.45
C LEU A 6 -5.83 -8.70 21.10
N VAL A 7 -5.52 -9.19 22.29
CA VAL A 7 -4.39 -8.73 23.09
C VAL A 7 -3.45 -9.89 23.35
N LEU A 8 -2.18 -9.73 23.00
CA LEU A 8 -1.09 -10.61 23.38
C LEU A 8 -0.21 -9.88 24.40
N ASN A 9 -0.22 -10.33 25.64
CA ASN A 9 0.68 -9.86 26.68
C ASN A 9 1.92 -10.76 26.74
N ARG A 10 3.12 -10.18 26.60
CA ARG A 10 4.38 -10.89 26.84
C ARG A 10 4.93 -10.50 28.19
N ASP A 11 4.58 -11.25 29.22
CA ASP A 11 5.30 -11.18 30.49
C ASP A 11 6.57 -12.06 30.38
N GLU A 12 7.62 -11.77 31.16
CA GLU A 12 8.96 -12.38 31.01
C GLU A 12 8.94 -13.93 31.06
N GLU A 13 7.91 -14.53 31.68
CA GLU A 13 7.75 -15.98 31.79
C GLU A 13 6.55 -16.56 31.04
N THR A 14 5.56 -15.75 30.64
CA THR A 14 4.31 -16.26 30.03
C THR A 14 3.75 -15.33 28.96
N LYS A 15 3.24 -15.93 27.89
CA LYS A 15 2.47 -15.23 26.86
C LYS A 15 0.99 -15.43 27.15
N LYS A 16 0.25 -14.34 27.41
CA LYS A 16 -1.20 -14.40 27.68
C LYS A 16 -1.99 -13.77 26.54
N VAL A 17 -3.07 -14.42 26.12
CA VAL A 17 -3.97 -13.96 25.06
C VAL A 17 -5.36 -13.72 25.63
N THR A 18 -5.91 -12.53 25.36
CA THR A 18 -7.27 -12.15 25.78
C THR A 18 -7.99 -11.38 24.68
N ILE A 19 -9.32 -11.29 24.80
CA ILE A 19 -10.16 -10.42 23.96
C ILE A 19 -10.84 -9.40 24.85
N ILE A 20 -10.66 -8.12 24.52
CA ILE A 20 -11.23 -6.98 25.27
C ILE A 20 -12.28 -6.30 24.39
N ASP A 21 -13.46 -6.01 24.94
CA ASP A 21 -14.56 -5.37 24.22
C ASP A 21 -14.64 -3.84 24.43
N ASN A 22 -13.76 -3.31 25.28
CA ASN A 22 -13.65 -1.89 25.61
C ASN A 22 -12.37 -1.28 25.04
N HIS A 23 -12.54 -0.27 24.18
CA HIS A 23 -11.41 0.43 23.57
C HIS A 23 -10.52 1.15 24.58
N SER A 24 -11.09 1.80 25.60
CA SER A 24 -10.31 2.52 26.62
C SER A 24 -9.45 1.56 27.45
N GLU A 25 -9.98 0.38 27.74
CA GLU A 25 -9.23 -0.68 28.42
C GLU A 25 -8.09 -1.21 27.53
N ALA A 26 -8.38 -1.52 26.26
CA ALA A 26 -7.36 -1.96 25.30
C ALA A 26 -6.24 -0.91 25.08
N VAL A 27 -6.59 0.38 25.06
CA VAL A 27 -5.60 1.48 24.98
C VAL A 27 -4.77 1.58 26.26
N SER A 28 -5.34 1.31 27.43
CA SER A 28 -4.57 1.31 28.69
C SER A 28 -3.52 0.20 28.74
N CYS A 29 -3.69 -0.87 27.96
CA CYS A 29 -2.66 -1.92 27.79
C CYS A 29 -1.42 -1.44 27.00
N GLN A 30 -1.46 -0.28 26.34
CA GLN A 30 -0.36 0.22 25.50
C GLN A 30 0.93 0.60 26.26
N VAL A 31 0.93 0.54 27.60
CA VAL A 31 2.02 1.08 28.44
C VAL A 31 3.06 0.02 28.83
N LYS A 32 2.86 -1.26 28.50
CA LYS A 32 3.79 -2.37 28.80
C LYS A 32 3.82 -3.36 27.62
N GLN A 33 4.54 -4.49 27.70
CA GLN A 33 4.86 -5.50 26.67
C GLN A 33 3.66 -6.16 25.90
N TYR A 34 2.53 -5.47 25.79
CA TYR A 34 1.32 -5.85 25.09
C TYR A 34 1.41 -5.52 23.60
N ARG A 35 0.94 -6.45 22.78
CA ARG A 35 0.64 -6.25 21.38
C ARG A 35 -0.86 -6.40 21.18
N ILE A 36 -1.48 -5.47 20.47
CA ILE A 36 -2.93 -5.43 20.29
C ILE A 36 -3.31 -5.25 18.82
N SER A 37 -4.46 -5.80 18.44
CA SER A 37 -5.11 -5.49 17.16
C SER A 37 -6.62 -5.58 17.27
N PRO A 38 -7.36 -4.69 16.57
CA PRO A 38 -8.80 -4.81 16.51
C PRO A 38 -9.21 -6.00 15.63
N ILE A 39 -10.21 -6.73 16.10
CA ILE A 39 -10.91 -7.81 15.38
C ILE A 39 -12.41 -7.54 15.39
N PHE A 40 -13.11 -8.03 14.37
CA PHE A 40 -14.53 -7.77 14.17
C PHE A 40 -15.26 -9.08 13.90
N PRO A 41 -16.35 -9.38 14.63
CA PRO A 41 -17.10 -10.61 14.41
C PRO A 41 -17.86 -10.53 13.09
N VAL A 42 -17.84 -11.59 12.28
CA VAL A 42 -18.54 -11.61 10.99
C VAL A 42 -20.07 -11.66 11.15
N SER A 43 -20.55 -12.29 12.24
CA SER A 43 -21.97 -12.46 12.56
C SER A 43 -22.37 -11.65 13.78
N ASP A 44 -23.63 -11.19 13.82
CA ASP A 44 -24.22 -10.57 15.02
C ASP A 44 -24.42 -11.58 16.16
N ASN A 45 -24.47 -12.88 15.86
CA ASN A 45 -24.60 -13.98 16.81
C ASN A 45 -23.24 -14.55 17.26
N TYR A 46 -22.18 -13.74 17.29
CA TYR A 46 -20.84 -14.19 17.65
C TYR A 46 -20.76 -14.73 19.09
N GLU A 47 -19.86 -15.68 19.30
CA GLU A 47 -19.55 -16.21 20.62
C GLU A 47 -18.16 -15.75 21.06
N LEU A 48 -18.06 -15.23 22.28
CA LEU A 48 -16.77 -14.98 22.89
C LEU A 48 -16.20 -16.30 23.41
N PRO A 49 -14.90 -16.57 23.17
CA PRO A 49 -14.27 -17.78 23.70
C PRO A 49 -14.28 -17.79 25.23
N ASP A 50 -14.53 -18.95 25.79
CA ASP A 50 -14.36 -19.22 27.21
C ASP A 50 -12.89 -19.54 27.48
N PHE A 51 -12.11 -18.50 27.81
CA PHE A 51 -10.67 -18.63 28.04
C PHE A 51 -10.31 -19.42 29.31
N ASP A 52 -11.28 -19.79 30.17
CA ASP A 52 -11.06 -20.72 31.28
C ASP A 52 -11.00 -22.19 30.80
N LYS A 53 -11.21 -22.40 29.50
CA LYS A 53 -11.08 -23.70 28.82
C LYS A 53 -9.98 -23.62 27.77
N LYS A 54 -9.71 -24.76 27.13
CA LYS A 54 -8.87 -24.80 25.94
C LYS A 54 -9.53 -24.03 24.80
N VAL A 55 -8.77 -23.13 24.20
CA VAL A 55 -9.21 -22.30 23.08
C VAL A 55 -8.17 -22.39 21.97
N TYR A 56 -8.63 -22.51 20.74
CA TYR A 56 -7.80 -22.52 19.55
C TYR A 56 -8.07 -21.24 18.76
N ILE A 57 -7.00 -20.55 18.36
CA ILE A 57 -7.07 -19.39 17.48
C ILE A 57 -6.30 -19.71 16.20
N GLN A 58 -6.99 -19.76 15.07
CA GLN A 58 -6.38 -19.96 13.76
C GLN A 58 -6.39 -18.66 12.97
N PHE A 59 -5.21 -18.26 12.50
CA PHE A 59 -5.00 -17.07 11.68
C PHE A 59 -4.83 -17.50 10.23
N TYR A 60 -5.73 -17.05 9.37
CA TYR A 60 -5.69 -17.36 7.94
C TYR A 60 -5.21 -16.15 7.17
N PHE A 61 -4.17 -16.38 6.36
CA PHE A 61 -3.62 -15.38 5.48
C PHE A 61 -4.06 -15.67 4.06
N VAL A 62 -4.87 -14.77 3.51
CA VAL A 62 -5.61 -15.02 2.27
C VAL A 62 -5.57 -13.83 1.32
N HIS A 63 -5.54 -14.09 0.01
CA HIS A 63 -5.50 -13.01 -0.98
C HIS A 63 -6.86 -12.30 -1.08
N ASN A 64 -7.97 -13.04 -1.00
CA ASN A 64 -9.33 -12.50 -1.05
C ASN A 64 -10.15 -12.96 0.16
N PRO A 65 -10.16 -12.17 1.26
CA PRO A 65 -10.84 -12.55 2.50
C PRO A 65 -12.35 -12.72 2.34
N PHE A 66 -13.01 -11.84 1.58
CA PHE A 66 -14.46 -11.90 1.41
C PHE A 66 -14.89 -13.20 0.72
N THR A 67 -14.23 -13.55 -0.39
CA THR A 67 -14.51 -14.81 -1.09
C THR A 67 -14.25 -16.02 -0.20
N THR A 68 -13.16 -16.05 0.57
CA THR A 68 -12.89 -17.15 1.51
C THR A 68 -13.99 -17.28 2.56
N ILE A 69 -14.43 -16.17 3.17
CA ILE A 69 -15.49 -16.20 4.19
C ILE A 69 -16.80 -16.73 3.59
N VAL A 70 -17.22 -16.23 2.42
CA VAL A 70 -18.46 -16.68 1.76
C VAL A 70 -18.40 -18.18 1.49
N GLU A 71 -17.27 -18.69 1.04
CA GLU A 71 -17.06 -20.11 0.76
C GLU A 71 -17.06 -20.95 2.04
N MET A 72 -16.39 -20.50 3.11
CA MET A 72 -16.46 -21.14 4.43
C MET A 72 -17.92 -21.25 4.90
N LEU A 73 -18.67 -20.14 4.87
CA LEU A 73 -20.07 -20.12 5.27
C LEU A 73 -20.96 -21.03 4.41
N ARG A 74 -20.68 -21.12 3.11
CA ARG A 74 -21.42 -22.01 2.20
C ARG A 74 -21.18 -23.48 2.52
N LEU A 75 -19.92 -23.87 2.70
CA LEU A 75 -19.55 -25.27 2.94
C LEU A 75 -20.00 -25.79 4.31
N PHE A 76 -20.07 -24.89 5.29
CA PHE A 76 -20.45 -25.20 6.67
C PHE A 76 -21.85 -24.71 7.02
N SER A 77 -22.71 -24.53 6.01
CA SER A 77 -24.10 -24.11 6.21
C SER A 77 -24.81 -25.02 7.22
N GLY A 78 -25.41 -24.41 8.25
CA GLY A 78 -26.12 -25.13 9.32
C GLY A 78 -25.25 -25.61 10.48
N THR A 79 -23.98 -25.20 10.57
CA THR A 79 -23.10 -25.55 11.71
C THR A 79 -22.74 -24.36 12.61
N ASP A 80 -23.44 -23.23 12.47
CA ASP A 80 -23.26 -21.98 13.22
C ASP A 80 -21.81 -21.47 13.30
N ILE A 81 -20.90 -21.91 12.42
CA ILE A 81 -19.47 -21.55 12.47
C ILE A 81 -19.22 -20.05 12.34
N GLU A 82 -20.17 -19.30 11.76
CA GLU A 82 -20.10 -17.85 11.63
C GLU A 82 -19.93 -17.14 12.96
N LYS A 83 -20.34 -17.76 14.07
CA LYS A 83 -20.19 -17.21 15.41
C LYS A 83 -18.73 -17.20 15.90
N HIS A 84 -17.88 -18.00 15.26
CA HIS A 84 -16.46 -18.17 15.56
C HIS A 84 -15.54 -17.45 14.57
N ILE A 85 -16.08 -16.84 13.51
CA ILE A 85 -15.30 -16.15 12.47
C ILE A 85 -15.19 -14.65 12.80
N TRP A 86 -13.96 -14.17 12.80
CA TRP A 86 -13.60 -12.78 12.98
C TRP A 86 -12.73 -12.30 11.81
N ILE A 87 -12.74 -10.99 11.56
CA ILE A 87 -11.87 -10.34 10.57
C ILE A 87 -10.94 -9.34 11.24
N SER A 88 -9.79 -9.08 10.61
CA SER A 88 -8.82 -8.09 11.08
C SER A 88 -8.35 -7.15 9.96
N HIS A 89 -7.67 -6.06 10.34
CA HIS A 89 -6.99 -5.17 9.38
C HIS A 89 -5.62 -5.70 8.93
N GLY A 90 -5.13 -6.78 9.53
CA GLY A 90 -3.84 -7.39 9.23
C GLY A 90 -3.89 -8.32 8.01
N LEU A 91 -2.72 -8.82 7.58
CA LEU A 91 -2.65 -9.87 6.56
C LEU A 91 -3.23 -11.21 7.05
N ALA A 92 -3.24 -11.44 8.37
CA ALA A 92 -4.10 -12.41 9.03
C ALA A 92 -5.55 -11.92 8.98
N ALA A 93 -6.12 -11.91 7.77
CA ALA A 93 -7.37 -11.23 7.47
C ALA A 93 -8.57 -11.90 8.14
N ILE A 94 -8.51 -13.21 8.33
CA ILE A 94 -9.55 -14.02 8.97
C ILE A 94 -8.94 -14.67 10.20
N VAL A 95 -9.66 -14.57 11.32
CA VAL A 95 -9.31 -15.18 12.60
C VAL A 95 -10.46 -16.09 13.02
N TYR A 96 -10.19 -17.38 13.17
CA TYR A 96 -11.16 -18.36 13.65
C TYR A 96 -10.87 -18.70 15.10
N ILE A 97 -11.88 -18.61 15.96
CA ILE A 97 -11.73 -18.81 17.40
C ILE A 97 -12.76 -19.81 17.89
N SER A 98 -12.32 -21.01 18.28
CA SER A 98 -13.21 -22.07 18.74
C SER A 98 -12.62 -22.79 19.96
N GLY A 99 -13.51 -23.28 20.82
CA GLY A 99 -13.18 -24.23 21.89
C GLY A 99 -13.29 -25.69 21.45
N ASP A 100 -13.77 -25.94 20.23
CA ASP A 100 -13.95 -27.27 19.65
C ASP A 100 -12.76 -27.63 18.74
N GLU A 101 -11.99 -28.64 19.17
CA GLU A 101 -10.83 -29.13 18.44
C GLU A 101 -11.19 -29.86 17.13
N GLU A 102 -12.32 -30.56 17.09
CA GLU A 102 -12.76 -31.27 15.88
C GLU A 102 -13.26 -30.27 14.84
N GLU A 103 -14.00 -29.26 15.27
CA GLU A 103 -14.48 -28.20 14.41
C GLU A 103 -13.32 -27.40 13.79
N LYS A 104 -12.36 -26.93 14.60
CA LYS A 104 -11.20 -26.19 14.09
C LYS A 104 -10.30 -27.04 13.18
N GLN A 105 -10.21 -28.34 13.44
CA GLN A 105 -9.48 -29.26 12.55
C GLN A 105 -10.21 -29.41 11.21
N ARG A 106 -11.53 -29.59 11.22
CA ARG A 106 -12.36 -29.68 10.02
C ARG A 106 -12.25 -28.44 9.13
N ILE A 107 -12.17 -27.24 9.73
CA ILE A 107 -11.95 -25.98 8.99
C ILE A 107 -10.53 -25.93 8.41
N ALA A 108 -9.50 -26.33 9.17
CA ALA A 108 -8.13 -26.37 8.65
C ALA A 108 -7.97 -27.38 7.50
N ASP A 109 -8.56 -28.57 7.64
CA ASP A 109 -8.49 -29.66 6.65
C ASP A 109 -9.11 -29.27 5.30
N LEU A 110 -10.12 -28.38 5.29
CA LEU A 110 -10.66 -27.81 4.06
C LEU A 110 -9.56 -27.17 3.19
N PHE A 111 -8.58 -26.54 3.84
CA PHE A 111 -7.50 -25.82 3.15
C PHE A 111 -6.22 -26.64 3.04
N LEU A 112 -5.97 -27.56 3.97
CA LEU A 112 -4.77 -28.41 4.01
C LEU A 112 -4.90 -29.70 3.16
N GLY A 113 -6.12 -30.16 2.87
CA GLY A 113 -6.36 -31.41 2.15
C GLY A 113 -5.74 -31.44 0.75
N GLN A 114 -5.21 -32.60 0.33
CA GLN A 114 -4.54 -32.77 -0.98
C GLN A 114 -5.49 -33.04 -2.15
N ASP A 115 -6.74 -33.45 -1.90
CA ASP A 115 -7.62 -33.95 -2.96
C ASP A 115 -8.58 -32.91 -3.56
N THR A 116 -8.86 -33.15 -4.84
CA THR A 116 -9.94 -32.67 -5.72
C THR A 116 -9.72 -31.48 -6.65
N GLU A 117 -9.74 -31.83 -7.93
CA GLU A 117 -9.82 -31.02 -9.15
C GLU A 117 -11.05 -30.09 -9.24
N VAL A 118 -11.94 -30.09 -8.23
CA VAL A 118 -13.15 -29.25 -8.15
C VAL A 118 -12.99 -28.07 -7.19
N GLU A 119 -12.00 -28.11 -6.28
CA GLU A 119 -11.74 -27.12 -5.22
C GLU A 119 -10.48 -26.26 -5.44
N GLY A 120 -9.86 -26.37 -6.63
CA GLY A 120 -8.57 -25.75 -6.93
C GLY A 120 -8.49 -24.21 -6.79
N LYS A 121 -9.63 -23.49 -6.82
CA LYS A 121 -9.66 -22.02 -6.65
C LYS A 121 -9.56 -21.57 -5.18
N LEU A 122 -10.04 -22.38 -4.23
CA LEU A 122 -10.02 -22.05 -2.80
C LEU A 122 -8.64 -22.25 -2.18
N LYS A 123 -7.96 -23.36 -2.55
CA LYS A 123 -6.59 -23.64 -2.09
C LYS A 123 -5.58 -22.60 -2.56
N GLN A 124 -5.78 -22.01 -3.73
CA GLN A 124 -4.92 -20.94 -4.25
C GLN A 124 -5.09 -19.62 -3.50
N ASN A 125 -6.15 -19.45 -2.70
CA ASN A 125 -6.44 -18.20 -2.04
C ASN A 125 -5.81 -18.08 -0.65
N ILE A 126 -5.45 -19.20 -0.01
CA ILE A 126 -4.77 -19.23 1.31
C ILE A 126 -3.31 -19.58 1.10
N PHE A 127 -2.42 -18.77 1.68
CA PHE A 127 -0.98 -18.95 1.51
C PHE A 127 -0.23 -19.14 2.83
N ALA A 128 -0.87 -18.91 3.98
CA ALA A 128 -0.34 -19.30 5.29
C ALA A 128 -1.46 -19.51 6.31
N ILE A 129 -1.19 -20.40 7.28
CA ILE A 129 -2.07 -20.67 8.43
C ILE A 129 -1.20 -20.82 9.67
N GLN A 130 -1.48 -20.03 10.70
CA GLN A 130 -0.85 -20.17 12.02
C GLN A 130 -1.93 -20.50 13.06
N GLU A 131 -1.66 -21.46 13.94
CA GLU A 131 -2.52 -21.85 15.05
C GLU A 131 -1.88 -21.49 16.37
N TRP A 132 -2.65 -20.86 17.24
CA TRP A 132 -2.35 -20.68 18.65
C TRP A 132 -3.24 -21.59 19.48
N LYS A 133 -2.61 -22.37 20.36
CA LYS A 133 -3.31 -23.19 21.36
C LYS A 133 -3.22 -22.47 22.70
N LEU A 134 -4.36 -22.28 23.34
CA LEU A 134 -4.45 -21.58 24.62
C LEU A 134 -4.98 -22.52 25.69
N ASP A 135 -4.34 -22.50 26.85
CA ASP A 135 -4.83 -23.12 28.08
C ASP A 135 -4.92 -22.04 29.16
N ASN A 136 -6.12 -21.72 29.64
CA ASN A 136 -6.36 -20.67 30.63
C ASN A 136 -5.73 -19.32 30.25
N THR A 137 -5.98 -18.84 29.03
CA THR A 137 -5.35 -17.65 28.37
C THR A 137 -3.86 -17.78 28.03
N ILE A 138 -3.15 -18.79 28.51
CA ILE A 138 -1.70 -18.91 28.29
C ILE A 138 -1.45 -19.56 26.93
N LEU A 139 -0.61 -18.92 26.12
CA LEU A 139 -0.21 -19.43 24.83
C LEU A 139 0.76 -20.60 25.01
N ASP A 140 0.36 -21.75 24.48
CA ASP A 140 1.14 -22.97 24.48
C ASP A 140 2.38 -22.81 23.58
N PRO A 141 3.59 -23.18 24.06
CA PRO A 141 4.78 -23.28 23.23
C PRO A 141 4.63 -24.20 22.01
N GLU A 142 3.72 -25.18 22.04
CA GLU A 142 3.40 -26.09 20.93
C GLU A 142 2.46 -25.48 19.86
N SER A 143 2.19 -24.17 19.94
CA SER A 143 1.51 -23.44 18.87
C SER A 143 2.25 -23.63 17.54
N ALA A 144 1.51 -23.92 16.47
CA ALA A 144 2.06 -24.45 15.24
C ALA A 144 1.80 -23.54 14.02
N ILE A 145 2.71 -23.61 13.05
CA ILE A 145 2.47 -23.08 11.71
C ILE A 145 1.96 -24.25 10.88
N LEU A 146 0.66 -24.28 10.60
CA LEU A 146 0.01 -25.39 9.90
C LEU A 146 0.29 -25.36 8.40
N LEU A 147 0.41 -24.14 7.84
CA LEU A 147 0.81 -23.91 6.47
C LEU A 147 1.86 -22.80 6.46
N GLU A 148 3.11 -23.19 6.20
CA GLU A 148 4.23 -22.26 6.13
C GLU A 148 4.37 -21.68 4.72
N PRO A 149 4.48 -20.36 4.57
CA PRO A 149 4.73 -19.76 3.27
C PRO A 149 6.12 -20.17 2.77
N LYS A 150 6.23 -20.52 1.48
CA LYS A 150 7.53 -20.83 0.88
C LYS A 150 8.40 -19.58 0.88
N GLN A 151 9.54 -19.65 1.56
CA GLN A 151 10.55 -18.60 1.46
C GLN A 151 11.10 -18.54 0.04
N LEU A 152 11.20 -17.33 -0.50
CA LEU A 152 11.76 -17.05 -1.80
C LEU A 152 13.01 -16.20 -1.61
N ASP A 153 14.12 -16.65 -2.20
CA ASP A 153 15.28 -15.79 -2.31
C ASP A 153 15.09 -14.89 -3.53
N VAL A 154 15.19 -13.59 -3.29
CA VAL A 154 15.06 -12.56 -4.31
C VAL A 154 16.41 -11.89 -4.43
N GLU A 155 16.96 -11.90 -5.63
CA GLU A 155 18.18 -11.18 -5.96
C GLU A 155 17.81 -9.80 -6.49
N ILE A 156 18.41 -8.77 -5.89
CA ILE A 156 18.23 -7.38 -6.33
C ILE A 156 19.48 -6.99 -7.11
N SER A 157 19.30 -6.62 -8.38
CA SER A 157 20.38 -6.15 -9.23
C SER A 157 20.37 -4.63 -9.31
N LEU A 158 21.33 -4.01 -8.63
CA LEU A 158 21.61 -2.58 -8.73
C LEU A 158 22.87 -2.33 -9.55
N ARG A 159 22.94 -1.19 -10.22
CA ARG A 159 24.14 -0.68 -10.88
C ARG A 159 25.25 -0.45 -9.85
N ASP A 160 26.49 -0.49 -10.31
CA ASP A 160 27.63 -0.20 -9.43
C ASP A 160 27.57 1.25 -8.93
N TYR A 161 27.41 1.39 -7.61
CA TYR A 161 27.39 2.67 -6.90
C TYR A 161 28.64 2.86 -6.02
N SER A 162 29.68 2.03 -6.17
CA SER A 162 30.91 2.10 -5.36
C SER A 162 31.69 3.40 -5.49
N ARG A 163 31.46 4.15 -6.57
CA ARG A 163 32.08 5.46 -6.83
C ARG A 163 31.39 6.61 -6.11
N LEU A 164 30.15 6.43 -5.64
CA LEU A 164 29.39 7.48 -4.96
C LEU A 164 29.94 7.77 -3.56
N PRO A 165 29.66 8.95 -2.96
CA PRO A 165 29.93 9.23 -1.55
C PRO A 165 29.38 8.16 -0.59
N SER A 166 30.08 7.90 0.51
CA SER A 166 29.78 6.79 1.43
C SER A 166 28.40 6.89 2.10
N ASP A 167 27.91 8.10 2.33
CA ASP A 167 26.56 8.37 2.81
C ASP A 167 25.51 7.88 1.81
N LEU A 168 25.65 8.24 0.53
CA LEU A 168 24.75 7.75 -0.53
C LEU A 168 24.86 6.23 -0.74
N GLN A 169 26.05 5.65 -0.61
CA GLN A 169 26.22 4.20 -0.65
C GLN A 169 25.41 3.51 0.47
N ASN A 170 25.37 4.09 1.67
CA ASN A 170 24.57 3.56 2.78
C ASN A 170 23.07 3.68 2.50
N ASP A 171 22.62 4.81 1.96
CA ASP A 171 21.20 5.01 1.62
C ASP A 171 20.74 4.03 0.52
N ILE A 172 21.57 3.79 -0.51
CA ILE A 172 21.30 2.80 -1.56
C ILE A 172 21.34 1.36 -1.00
N PHE A 173 22.24 1.07 -0.06
CA PHE A 173 22.29 -0.22 0.61
C PHE A 173 21.03 -0.46 1.46
N GLU A 174 20.54 0.55 2.18
CA GLU A 174 19.28 0.49 2.91
C GLU A 174 18.10 0.24 1.96
N PHE A 175 18.06 0.93 0.82
CA PHE A 175 17.08 0.68 -0.23
C PHE A 175 17.10 -0.78 -0.67
N ALA A 176 18.28 -1.33 -1.00
CA ALA A 176 18.43 -2.70 -1.46
C ALA A 176 17.86 -3.72 -0.45
N ASN A 177 18.11 -3.52 0.84
CA ASN A 177 17.60 -4.39 1.90
C ASN A 177 16.08 -4.25 2.07
N CYS A 178 15.57 -3.02 2.04
CA CYS A 178 14.14 -2.76 2.16
C CYS A 178 13.37 -3.33 0.98
N ILE A 179 13.81 -3.05 -0.26
CA ILE A 179 13.12 -3.52 -1.46
C ILE A 179 13.19 -5.04 -1.60
N LYS A 180 14.31 -5.67 -1.24
CA LYS A 180 14.41 -7.14 -1.16
C LYS A 180 13.35 -7.70 -0.22
N THR A 181 13.28 -7.16 0.99
CA THR A 181 12.30 -7.60 2.01
C THR A 181 10.86 -7.41 1.53
N VAL A 182 10.56 -6.26 0.91
CA VAL A 182 9.23 -5.96 0.39
C VAL A 182 8.85 -6.92 -0.73
N ILE A 183 9.73 -7.17 -1.70
CA ILE A 183 9.45 -8.08 -2.83
C ILE A 183 9.27 -9.52 -2.34
N GLN A 184 10.15 -9.99 -1.45
CA GLN A 184 10.02 -11.32 -0.85
C GLN A 184 8.67 -11.51 -0.18
N ARG A 185 8.18 -10.50 0.53
CA ARG A 185 6.87 -10.52 1.18
C ARG A 185 5.75 -10.32 0.17
N SER A 186 5.89 -9.45 -0.82
CA SER A 186 4.82 -9.16 -1.78
C SER A 186 4.48 -10.37 -2.62
N ILE A 187 5.48 -11.15 -3.07
CA ILE A 187 5.24 -12.36 -3.87
C ILE A 187 4.32 -13.34 -3.13
N ILE A 188 4.44 -13.42 -1.82
CA ILE A 188 3.67 -14.34 -0.97
C ILE A 188 2.32 -13.72 -0.58
N TYR A 189 2.33 -12.51 -0.04
CA TYR A 189 1.17 -11.94 0.66
C TYR A 189 0.31 -11.05 -0.26
N THR A 190 0.93 -10.35 -1.21
CA THR A 190 0.26 -9.37 -2.09
C THR A 190 0.86 -9.37 -3.52
N PRO A 191 0.74 -10.48 -4.26
CA PRO A 191 1.44 -10.68 -5.53
C PRO A 191 1.05 -9.64 -6.59
N ASP A 192 -0.18 -9.13 -6.52
CA ASP A 192 -0.70 -8.08 -7.41
C ASP A 192 0.11 -6.77 -7.37
N PHE A 193 0.97 -6.57 -6.36
CA PHE A 193 1.77 -5.37 -6.15
C PHE A 193 3.27 -5.58 -6.38
N THR A 194 3.71 -6.82 -6.61
CA THR A 194 5.13 -7.16 -6.78
C THR A 194 5.78 -6.37 -7.91
N ASN A 195 5.12 -6.29 -9.07
CA ASN A 195 5.65 -5.56 -10.22
C ASN A 195 5.87 -4.07 -9.93
N GLY A 196 5.01 -3.46 -9.10
CA GLY A 196 5.18 -2.07 -8.66
C GLY A 196 6.47 -1.90 -7.86
N PHE A 197 6.76 -2.80 -6.93
CA PHE A 197 8.02 -2.78 -6.18
C PHE A 197 9.24 -3.07 -7.06
N GLU A 198 9.13 -4.01 -8.00
CA GLU A 198 10.22 -4.30 -8.96
C GLU A 198 10.54 -3.09 -9.84
N SER A 199 9.54 -2.29 -10.22
CA SER A 199 9.76 -1.07 -11.01
C SER A 199 10.64 -0.04 -10.28
N LEU A 200 10.62 0.00 -8.95
CA LEU A 200 11.46 0.90 -8.16
C LEU A 200 12.95 0.55 -8.26
N ILE A 201 13.29 -0.71 -8.56
CA ILE A 201 14.69 -1.10 -8.81
C ILE A 201 15.18 -0.41 -10.09
N HIS A 202 14.33 -0.29 -11.10
CA HIS A 202 14.67 0.42 -12.33
C HIS A 202 14.90 1.90 -12.05
N VAL A 203 13.98 2.55 -11.34
CA VAL A 203 14.11 3.96 -10.94
C VAL A 203 15.39 4.20 -10.14
N MET A 204 15.69 3.35 -9.15
CA MET A 204 16.93 3.48 -8.37
C MET A 204 18.18 3.36 -9.25
N ASN A 205 18.15 2.49 -10.27
CA ASN A 205 19.26 2.38 -11.22
C ASN A 205 19.43 3.61 -12.11
N GLU A 206 18.34 4.30 -12.44
CA GLU A 206 18.39 5.60 -13.13
C GLU A 206 19.00 6.66 -12.22
N ILE A 207 18.52 6.78 -10.98
CA ILE A 207 19.07 7.69 -9.97
C ILE A 207 20.57 7.45 -9.75
N ILE A 208 21.01 6.20 -9.61
CA ILE A 208 22.44 5.85 -9.47
C ILE A 208 23.24 6.32 -10.69
N THR A 209 22.69 6.15 -11.90
CA THR A 209 23.37 6.54 -13.13
C THR A 209 23.50 8.07 -13.23
N GLU A 210 22.47 8.80 -12.84
CA GLU A 210 22.49 10.26 -12.79
C GLU A 210 23.47 10.78 -11.74
N LEU A 211 23.42 10.24 -10.52
CA LEU A 211 24.35 10.60 -9.45
C LEU A 211 25.80 10.31 -9.84
N ASP A 212 26.10 9.15 -10.44
CA ASP A 212 27.48 8.85 -10.87
C ASP A 212 28.00 9.89 -11.86
N TYR A 213 27.17 10.31 -12.83
CA TYR A 213 27.51 11.39 -13.76
C TYR A 213 27.69 12.74 -13.04
N LEU A 214 26.81 13.10 -12.10
CA LEU A 214 26.88 14.38 -11.39
C LEU A 214 28.13 14.48 -10.49
N PHE A 215 28.58 13.37 -9.90
CA PHE A 215 29.83 13.31 -9.14
C PHE A 215 31.06 13.16 -10.04
N HIS A 216 30.91 12.51 -11.21
CA HIS A 216 31.99 12.21 -12.14
C HIS A 216 31.61 12.55 -13.60
N PRO A 217 31.60 13.83 -13.98
CA PRO A 217 31.10 14.29 -15.28
C PRO A 217 31.93 13.87 -16.50
N ASP A 218 32.98 13.06 -16.30
CA ASP A 218 33.78 12.46 -17.36
C ASP A 218 33.08 11.24 -18.02
N SER A 219 31.96 10.78 -17.47
CA SER A 219 31.11 9.72 -18.05
C SER A 219 30.14 10.25 -19.10
N SER A 220 29.53 9.34 -19.87
CA SER A 220 28.48 9.70 -20.83
C SER A 220 27.28 10.32 -20.11
N ILE A 221 26.80 11.46 -20.62
CA ILE A 221 25.62 12.14 -20.07
C ILE A 221 24.41 11.18 -20.15
N PRO A 222 23.73 10.89 -19.03
CA PRO A 222 22.49 10.13 -19.04
C PRO A 222 21.43 10.81 -19.90
N GLU A 223 20.58 10.02 -20.56
CA GLU A 223 19.54 10.54 -21.46
C GLU A 223 18.61 11.53 -20.75
N ALA A 224 18.20 11.23 -19.51
CA ALA A 224 17.37 12.08 -18.66
C ALA A 224 17.99 13.46 -18.36
N LEU A 225 19.31 13.60 -18.49
CA LEU A 225 20.04 14.84 -18.21
C LEU A 225 20.50 15.56 -19.49
N SER A 226 20.24 14.99 -20.67
CA SER A 226 20.76 15.50 -21.94
C SER A 226 20.33 16.93 -22.23
N ASP A 227 19.08 17.27 -21.97
CA ASP A 227 18.53 18.63 -22.17
C ASP A 227 19.09 19.67 -21.19
N ARG A 228 19.70 19.21 -20.07
CA ARG A 228 20.26 20.05 -19.02
C ARG A 228 21.78 20.21 -19.10
N GLU A 229 22.45 19.69 -20.14
CA GLU A 229 23.92 19.66 -20.24
C GLU A 229 24.56 21.04 -19.95
N LYS A 230 23.97 22.11 -20.49
CA LYS A 230 24.52 23.48 -20.33
C LYS A 230 24.44 23.95 -18.88
N ASP A 231 23.36 23.65 -18.18
CA ASP A 231 23.13 24.06 -16.80
C ASP A 231 24.00 23.25 -15.84
N LEU A 232 24.22 21.97 -16.13
CA LEU A 232 25.04 21.06 -15.32
C LEU A 232 26.53 21.43 -15.31
N LYS A 233 26.99 22.27 -16.26
CA LYS A 233 28.33 22.88 -16.23
C LYS A 233 28.49 23.88 -15.07
N ILE A 234 27.39 24.38 -14.52
CA ILE A 234 27.38 25.31 -13.39
C ILE A 234 27.25 24.51 -12.10
N ALA A 235 28.22 24.66 -11.20
CA ALA A 235 28.32 23.87 -9.97
C ALA A 235 27.07 23.93 -9.07
N ASN A 236 26.39 25.08 -9.01
CA ASN A 236 25.18 25.23 -8.19
C ASN A 236 24.00 24.40 -8.71
N TYR A 237 23.73 24.39 -10.02
CA TYR A 237 22.64 23.59 -10.59
C TYR A 237 22.89 22.10 -10.40
N ARG A 238 24.15 21.67 -10.55
CA ARG A 238 24.56 20.30 -10.25
C ARG A 238 24.33 19.92 -8.79
N LEU A 239 24.67 20.79 -7.85
CA LEU A 239 24.46 20.55 -6.42
C LEU A 239 22.97 20.46 -6.06
N ILE A 240 22.14 21.32 -6.66
CA ILE A 240 20.68 21.25 -6.48
C ILE A 240 20.15 19.88 -6.90
N LEU A 241 20.53 19.42 -8.09
CA LEU A 241 20.06 18.12 -8.59
C LEU A 241 20.58 16.94 -7.75
N ILE A 242 21.82 17.00 -7.27
CA ILE A 242 22.34 15.99 -6.33
C ILE A 242 21.46 15.93 -5.08
N ASN A 243 21.07 17.07 -4.52
CA ASN A 243 20.22 17.10 -3.34
C ASN A 243 18.82 16.57 -3.63
N GLU A 244 18.22 16.94 -4.76
CA GLU A 244 16.91 16.44 -5.20
C GLU A 244 16.90 14.90 -5.29
N LEU A 245 17.86 14.33 -6.01
CA LEU A 245 18.00 12.87 -6.16
C LEU A 245 18.29 12.18 -4.81
N THR A 246 19.05 12.83 -3.92
CA THR A 246 19.32 12.31 -2.57
C THR A 246 18.03 12.27 -1.73
N GLU A 247 17.23 13.34 -1.79
CA GLU A 247 15.93 13.41 -1.10
C GLU A 247 14.96 12.33 -1.61
N GLU A 248 14.98 12.03 -2.91
CA GLU A 248 14.22 10.93 -3.50
C GLU A 248 14.59 9.56 -2.92
N ILE A 249 15.88 9.24 -2.81
CA ILE A 249 16.35 7.98 -2.20
C ILE A 249 15.86 7.87 -0.74
N VAL A 250 16.04 8.94 0.05
CA VAL A 250 15.62 8.97 1.46
C VAL A 250 14.11 8.79 1.58
N GLN A 251 13.33 9.38 0.67
CA GLN A 251 11.89 9.24 0.64
C GLN A 251 11.45 7.81 0.29
N MET A 252 12.11 7.17 -0.68
CA MET A 252 11.87 5.76 -0.99
C MET A 252 12.16 4.87 0.21
N ASN A 253 13.31 5.02 0.87
CA ASN A 253 13.69 4.24 2.06
C ASN A 253 12.69 4.41 3.20
N SER A 254 12.31 5.65 3.48
CA SER A 254 11.32 5.97 4.50
C SER A 254 9.97 5.30 4.19
N THR A 255 9.55 5.35 2.94
CA THR A 255 8.27 4.79 2.51
C THR A 255 8.30 3.25 2.55
N LEU A 256 9.35 2.62 2.02
CA LEU A 256 9.51 1.16 2.07
C LEU A 256 9.54 0.66 3.53
N SER A 257 10.19 1.40 4.42
CA SER A 257 10.17 1.09 5.85
C SER A 257 8.75 1.11 6.43
N TYR A 258 7.90 2.06 6.03
CA TYR A 258 6.48 2.05 6.41
C TYR A 258 5.73 0.87 5.79
N VAL A 259 5.94 0.57 4.51
CA VAL A 259 5.30 -0.58 3.84
C VAL A 259 5.65 -1.89 4.55
N ILE A 260 6.93 -2.11 4.92
CA ILE A 260 7.38 -3.29 5.66
C ILE A 260 6.73 -3.36 7.04
N SER A 261 6.83 -2.26 7.80
CA SER A 261 6.44 -2.22 9.21
C SER A 261 4.95 -2.07 9.46
N GLN A 262 4.16 -1.67 8.45
CA GLN A 262 2.71 -1.52 8.54
C GLN A 262 1.99 -2.57 7.70
N GLY A 263 2.37 -2.67 6.42
CA GLY A 263 1.73 -3.54 5.44
C GLY A 263 2.04 -5.02 5.66
N TYR A 264 3.23 -5.34 6.16
CA TYR A 264 3.67 -6.72 6.41
C TYR A 264 4.05 -7.01 7.86
N ALA A 265 3.61 -6.20 8.82
CA ALA A 265 3.64 -6.59 10.22
C ALA A 265 2.56 -7.65 10.52
N GLY A 266 2.81 -8.50 11.51
CA GLY A 266 1.89 -9.59 11.85
C GLY A 266 1.79 -10.71 10.81
N VAL A 267 2.75 -10.83 9.89
CA VAL A 267 2.93 -12.01 9.03
C VAL A 267 3.44 -13.20 9.83
N VAL A 268 3.33 -14.42 9.29
CA VAL A 268 3.82 -15.64 9.95
C VAL A 268 5.35 -15.59 10.11
N PRO A 269 5.89 -15.84 11.32
CA PRO A 269 5.19 -16.02 12.59
C PRO A 269 4.71 -14.68 13.17
N ILE A 270 3.41 -14.56 13.49
CA ILE A 270 2.73 -13.30 13.92
C ILE A 270 3.47 -12.59 15.07
N GLU A 271 4.08 -13.42 15.89
CA GLU A 271 4.81 -13.08 17.10
C GLU A 271 6.12 -12.31 16.85
N GLU A 272 6.75 -12.43 15.68
CA GLU A 272 8.08 -11.88 15.48
C GLU A 272 8.08 -10.37 15.23
N ASN A 273 7.17 -9.90 14.37
CA ASN A 273 7.21 -8.53 13.85
C ASN A 273 6.04 -7.69 14.34
N SER A 274 6.31 -6.63 15.09
CA SER A 274 5.30 -5.68 15.54
C SER A 274 5.07 -4.54 14.56
N CYS A 275 3.81 -4.12 14.43
CA CYS A 275 3.47 -2.91 13.69
C CYS A 275 3.86 -1.65 14.47
N LEU A 276 4.37 -0.63 13.77
CA LEU A 276 4.66 0.69 14.36
C LEU A 276 3.40 1.41 14.86
N ILE A 277 2.24 1.07 14.30
CA ILE A 277 0.96 1.60 14.76
C ILE A 277 0.53 0.81 15.98
N HIS A 278 0.72 1.37 17.18
CA HIS A 278 0.49 0.67 18.46
C HIS A 278 -0.85 -0.06 18.57
N ALA A 279 -1.94 0.57 18.10
CA ALA A 279 -3.28 -0.02 18.10
C ALA A 279 -3.42 -1.26 17.19
N TYR A 280 -2.47 -1.49 16.29
CA TYR A 280 -2.42 -2.62 15.37
C TYR A 280 -1.09 -3.38 15.49
N SER A 281 -0.39 -3.24 16.62
CA SER A 281 0.93 -3.81 16.89
C SER A 281 0.98 -5.34 16.78
N LEU A 282 -0.15 -6.05 16.89
CA LEU A 282 -0.19 -7.50 16.80
C LEU A 282 -0.29 -8.02 15.35
N LEU A 283 -1.37 -7.71 14.66
CA LEU A 283 -1.70 -8.25 13.33
C LEU A 283 -1.35 -7.29 12.18
N GLY A 284 -0.94 -6.05 12.47
CA GLY A 284 -0.64 -5.05 11.45
C GLY A 284 -1.87 -4.48 10.75
N VAL A 285 -1.63 -3.82 9.61
CA VAL A 285 -2.67 -3.13 8.80
C VAL A 285 -2.62 -3.53 7.33
N GLY A 286 -2.12 -4.72 7.02
CA GLY A 286 -1.88 -5.15 5.64
C GLY A 286 -3.12 -5.25 4.74
N THR A 287 -4.30 -5.64 5.23
CA THR A 287 -5.51 -5.62 4.40
C THR A 287 -5.99 -4.20 4.14
N ALA A 288 -5.83 -3.28 5.11
CA ALA A 288 -6.11 -1.87 4.90
C ALA A 288 -5.14 -1.25 3.88
N HIS A 289 -3.85 -1.62 3.95
CA HIS A 289 -2.84 -1.23 2.98
C HIS A 289 -3.18 -1.75 1.58
N LYS A 290 -3.58 -3.02 1.46
CA LYS A 290 -4.06 -3.61 0.21
C LYS A 290 -5.27 -2.86 -0.34
N ALA A 291 -6.27 -2.61 0.50
CA ALA A 291 -7.47 -1.88 0.10
C ALA A 291 -7.13 -0.48 -0.43
N PHE A 292 -6.24 0.24 0.26
CA PHE A 292 -5.81 1.57 -0.18
C PHE A 292 -5.02 1.52 -1.49
N HIS A 293 -4.11 0.56 -1.66
CA HIS A 293 -3.38 0.38 -2.90
C HIS A 293 -4.30 0.03 -4.08
N THR A 294 -5.25 -0.90 -3.88
CA THR A 294 -6.25 -1.24 -4.90
C THR A 294 -7.12 -0.04 -5.25
N PHE A 295 -7.50 0.77 -4.25
CA PHE A 295 -8.27 1.98 -4.46
C PHE A 295 -7.51 3.04 -5.25
N TYR A 296 -6.24 3.29 -4.91
CA TYR A 296 -5.35 4.16 -5.66
C TYR A 296 -5.21 3.67 -7.11
N ARG A 297 -4.91 2.39 -7.33
CA ARG A 297 -4.79 1.81 -8.68
C ARG A 297 -6.07 1.96 -9.48
N TYR A 298 -7.24 1.79 -8.85
CA TYR A 298 -8.52 2.00 -9.53
C TYR A 298 -8.63 3.44 -10.03
N ILE A 299 -8.39 4.43 -9.16
CA ILE A 299 -8.45 5.85 -9.53
C ILE A 299 -7.40 6.19 -10.59
N SER A 300 -6.16 5.79 -10.36
CA SER A 300 -5.04 5.99 -11.28
C SER A 300 -5.38 5.41 -12.65
N ASN A 301 -5.91 4.17 -12.73
CA ASN A 301 -6.32 3.55 -13.99
C ASN A 301 -7.38 4.37 -14.73
N VAL A 302 -8.40 4.89 -14.04
CA VAL A 302 -9.40 5.78 -14.64
C VAL A 302 -8.72 7.02 -15.24
N PHE A 303 -7.75 7.62 -14.54
CA PHE A 303 -7.00 8.75 -15.07
C PHE A 303 -6.00 8.38 -16.18
N SER A 304 -5.50 7.14 -16.25
CA SER A 304 -4.68 6.72 -17.40
C SER A 304 -5.46 6.55 -18.68
N GLU A 305 -6.74 6.20 -18.60
CA GLU A 305 -7.61 6.09 -19.78
C GLU A 305 -7.86 7.45 -20.42
N TYR A 306 -7.73 8.52 -19.64
CA TYR A 306 -7.90 9.89 -20.07
C TYR A 306 -6.69 10.72 -19.64
N PRO A 307 -5.58 10.73 -20.41
CA PRO A 307 -4.36 11.45 -20.04
C PRO A 307 -4.58 12.96 -20.12
N ILE A 308 -5.27 13.51 -19.12
CA ILE A 308 -5.74 14.89 -19.07
C ILE A 308 -4.57 15.86 -19.21
N ASP A 309 -3.42 15.53 -18.63
CA ASP A 309 -2.18 16.27 -18.78
C ASP A 309 -1.74 16.41 -20.25
N THR A 310 -1.66 15.29 -20.96
CA THR A 310 -1.28 15.25 -22.39
C THR A 310 -2.32 15.98 -23.23
N ILE A 311 -3.61 15.76 -22.93
CA ILE A 311 -4.73 16.40 -23.60
C ILE A 311 -4.64 17.91 -23.43
N ILE A 312 -4.41 18.38 -22.20
CA ILE A 312 -4.26 19.80 -21.88
C ILE A 312 -3.04 20.37 -22.59
N GLU A 313 -1.88 19.71 -22.57
CA GLU A 313 -0.67 20.17 -23.24
C GLU A 313 -0.89 20.36 -24.75
N LYS A 314 -1.58 19.42 -25.39
CA LYS A 314 -1.92 19.48 -26.83
C LYS A 314 -2.98 20.52 -27.12
N TYR A 315 -4.03 20.58 -26.31
CA TYR A 315 -5.06 21.60 -26.39
C TYR A 315 -4.45 23.00 -26.30
N TYR A 316 -3.43 23.17 -25.49
CA TYR A 316 -2.72 24.43 -25.33
C TYR A 316 -1.76 24.80 -26.47
N LYS A 317 -1.50 23.87 -27.41
CA LYS A 317 -0.80 24.13 -28.69
C LYS A 317 -1.75 24.61 -29.80
N ILE A 318 -3.07 24.58 -29.56
CA ILE A 318 -4.07 25.16 -30.46
C ILE A 318 -3.88 26.69 -30.49
N PRO A 319 -4.10 27.36 -31.63
CA PRO A 319 -4.13 28.82 -31.71
C PRO A 319 -4.96 29.45 -30.59
N GLU A 320 -4.55 30.65 -30.13
CA GLU A 320 -5.14 31.34 -28.98
C GLU A 320 -6.67 31.24 -28.94
N SER A 321 -7.18 30.84 -27.77
CA SER A 321 -8.61 30.87 -27.51
C SER A 321 -9.14 32.29 -27.79
N PRO A 322 -10.28 32.44 -28.49
CA PRO A 322 -10.84 33.74 -28.77
C PRO A 322 -11.01 34.56 -27.49
N ILE A 323 -10.53 35.81 -27.51
CA ILE A 323 -10.67 36.71 -26.38
C ILE A 323 -12.16 36.90 -26.10
N TYR A 324 -12.58 36.74 -24.83
CA TYR A 324 -13.99 36.79 -24.42
C TYR A 324 -14.70 38.09 -24.84
N SER A 325 -13.96 39.18 -25.06
CA SER A 325 -14.50 40.45 -25.56
C SER A 325 -15.00 40.41 -27.01
N ASP A 326 -14.68 39.36 -27.77
CA ASP A 326 -14.93 39.28 -29.22
C ASP A 326 -15.96 38.21 -29.61
N MET A 327 -16.91 37.89 -28.70
CA MET A 327 -17.93 36.82 -28.82
C MET A 327 -18.74 36.76 -30.13
N ASN A 328 -18.77 37.83 -30.92
CA ASN A 328 -19.52 37.92 -32.18
C ASN A 328 -18.64 37.88 -33.44
N SER A 329 -17.33 37.68 -33.33
CA SER A 329 -16.46 37.65 -34.50
C SER A 329 -16.62 36.36 -35.32
N SER A 330 -16.35 36.46 -36.62
CA SER A 330 -16.28 35.30 -37.51
C SER A 330 -15.27 34.26 -37.04
N TYR A 331 -14.26 34.71 -36.28
CA TYR A 331 -13.24 33.86 -35.68
C TYR A 331 -13.84 32.90 -34.64
N ILE A 332 -14.75 33.34 -33.77
CA ILE A 332 -15.42 32.45 -32.79
C ILE A 332 -16.33 31.44 -33.47
N GLN A 333 -17.05 31.85 -34.52
CA GLN A 333 -17.90 30.92 -35.26
C GLN A 333 -17.07 29.88 -36.02
N GLU A 334 -15.87 30.23 -36.48
CA GLU A 334 -14.93 29.27 -37.04
C GLU A 334 -14.35 28.36 -35.95
N TRP A 335 -14.05 28.93 -34.78
CA TRP A 335 -13.49 28.21 -33.65
C TRP A 335 -14.46 27.16 -33.10
N GLN A 336 -15.74 27.50 -32.96
CA GLN A 336 -16.80 26.57 -32.54
C GLN A 336 -17.13 25.48 -33.56
N LYS A 337 -16.79 25.67 -34.85
CA LYS A 337 -17.06 24.70 -35.92
C LYS A 337 -15.96 23.66 -36.10
N LYS A 338 -14.77 23.92 -35.55
CA LYS A 338 -13.65 22.98 -35.60
C LYS A 338 -13.75 22.07 -34.38
N GLU A 339 -14.36 20.91 -34.57
CA GLU A 339 -14.46 19.88 -33.54
C GLU A 339 -13.07 19.54 -33.00
N GLU A 340 -12.04 19.57 -33.86
CA GLU A 340 -10.64 19.36 -33.49
C GLU A 340 -10.06 20.38 -32.50
N TRP A 341 -10.77 21.47 -32.22
CA TRP A 341 -10.39 22.48 -31.23
C TRP A 341 -11.15 22.35 -29.90
N GLY A 342 -12.08 21.40 -29.78
CA GLY A 342 -12.74 21.06 -28.53
C GLY A 342 -11.94 20.07 -27.70
N ILE A 343 -12.03 20.16 -26.36
CA ILE A 343 -11.37 19.19 -25.47
C ILE A 343 -11.88 17.76 -25.70
N ASP A 344 -13.16 17.61 -26.06
CA ASP A 344 -13.80 16.32 -26.34
C ASP A 344 -13.14 15.60 -27.51
N TYR A 345 -12.66 16.33 -28.54
CA TYR A 345 -11.94 15.73 -29.65
C TYR A 345 -10.64 15.05 -29.19
N TYR A 346 -9.90 15.68 -28.29
CA TYR A 346 -8.69 15.08 -27.74
C TYR A 346 -9.04 13.92 -26.80
N ILE A 347 -10.07 14.03 -25.99
CA ILE A 347 -10.55 12.91 -25.16
C ILE A 347 -10.91 11.69 -26.03
N GLU A 348 -11.56 11.90 -27.18
CA GLU A 348 -12.02 10.84 -28.07
C GLU A 348 -10.93 10.29 -29.00
N ASN A 349 -9.98 11.12 -29.45
CA ASN A 349 -8.97 10.75 -30.46
C ASN A 349 -7.56 10.51 -29.89
N GLU A 350 -7.25 10.97 -28.67
CA GLU A 350 -5.97 10.74 -27.99
C GLU A 350 -6.07 9.63 -26.95
N SER A 351 -6.85 8.59 -27.24
CA SER A 351 -6.96 7.39 -26.42
C SER A 351 -5.65 6.58 -26.43
N GLY A 352 -4.63 7.09 -25.74
CA GLY A 352 -3.41 6.40 -25.40
C GLY A 352 -3.39 6.23 -23.89
N ARG A 353 -3.44 4.99 -23.41
CA ARG A 353 -3.33 4.74 -21.97
C ARG A 353 -1.96 5.20 -21.51
N LYS A 354 -1.89 6.27 -20.70
CA LYS A 354 -0.63 6.68 -20.09
C LYS A 354 -0.19 5.58 -19.12
N GLU A 355 1.10 5.25 -19.15
CA GLU A 355 1.65 4.29 -18.19
C GLU A 355 1.57 4.93 -16.79
N ASN A 356 0.80 4.31 -15.90
CA ASN A 356 0.72 4.77 -14.52
C ASN A 356 1.84 4.12 -13.71
N HIS A 357 2.57 4.95 -12.97
CA HIS A 357 3.46 4.46 -11.95
C HIS A 357 2.64 4.01 -10.73
N ASP A 358 2.85 2.76 -10.30
CA ASP A 358 2.29 2.26 -9.04
C ASP A 358 3.01 2.96 -7.88
N LEU A 359 2.33 3.89 -7.21
CA LEU A 359 2.87 4.59 -6.05
C LEU A 359 2.85 3.70 -4.81
N LEU A 360 3.90 3.81 -4.00
CA LEU A 360 3.95 3.19 -2.68
C LEU A 360 2.89 3.81 -1.77
N VAL A 361 1.95 3.01 -1.30
CA VAL A 361 0.97 3.49 -0.32
C VAL A 361 1.47 3.31 1.11
N HIS A 362 1.12 4.21 2.04
CA HIS A 362 1.37 4.00 3.47
C HIS A 362 0.45 4.85 4.35
N PHE A 363 0.40 4.53 5.65
CA PHE A 363 -0.31 5.36 6.64
C PHE A 363 0.66 6.25 7.40
N SER A 364 0.38 7.55 7.45
CA SER A 364 1.25 8.54 8.09
C SER A 364 0.50 9.27 9.20
N GLY A 365 1.14 9.36 10.37
CA GLY A 365 0.67 10.21 11.46
C GLY A 365 1.07 11.68 11.28
N ARG A 366 2.12 11.96 10.50
CA ARG A 366 2.69 13.30 10.31
C ARG A 366 2.20 13.98 9.03
N GLN A 367 2.24 13.27 7.91
CA GLN A 367 1.91 13.85 6.60
C GLN A 367 0.41 13.87 6.34
N GLY A 368 -0.38 13.07 7.07
CA GLY A 368 -1.81 12.97 6.84
C GLY A 368 -2.05 12.39 5.46
N PHE A 369 -2.86 13.09 4.66
CA PHE A 369 -2.99 12.80 3.25
C PHE A 369 -2.00 13.65 2.46
N SER A 370 -1.07 12.97 1.80
CA SER A 370 -0.05 13.64 1.00
C SER A 370 0.46 12.68 -0.05
N GLU A 371 0.79 13.25 -1.20
CA GLU A 371 1.39 12.54 -2.32
C GLU A 371 2.76 13.15 -2.61
N SER A 372 3.67 12.29 -3.07
CA SER A 372 5.03 12.56 -3.51
C SER A 372 5.32 11.73 -4.77
N MET A 373 6.50 11.91 -5.35
CA MET A 373 6.88 11.27 -6.62
C MET A 373 6.72 9.74 -6.62
N TYR A 374 7.02 9.07 -5.50
CA TYR A 374 6.99 7.61 -5.41
C TYR A 374 6.02 7.08 -4.35
N SER A 375 5.30 7.96 -3.65
CA SER A 375 4.42 7.52 -2.58
C SER A 375 3.19 8.37 -2.36
N ILE A 376 2.14 7.71 -1.91
CA ILE A 376 0.93 8.33 -1.41
C ILE A 376 0.67 7.88 0.03
N SER A 377 0.39 8.86 0.88
CA SER A 377 0.13 8.68 2.30
C SER A 377 -1.31 8.99 2.62
N VAL A 378 -1.86 8.25 3.59
CA VAL A 378 -3.16 8.51 4.19
C VAL A 378 -3.00 8.73 5.68
N ALA A 379 -3.82 9.62 6.24
CA ALA A 379 -3.83 9.89 7.66
C ALA A 379 -4.07 8.59 8.45
N ILE A 380 -3.19 8.27 9.40
CA ILE A 380 -3.29 7.05 10.23
C ILE A 380 -4.63 6.95 10.98
N GLN A 381 -5.22 8.11 11.29
CA GLN A 381 -6.54 8.22 11.92
C GLN A 381 -7.64 7.63 11.04
N SER A 382 -7.44 7.54 9.72
CA SER A 382 -8.40 6.89 8.80
C SER A 382 -8.59 5.41 9.10
N LEU A 383 -7.56 4.71 9.61
CA LEU A 383 -7.69 3.32 10.08
C LEU A 383 -8.65 3.22 11.25
N TYR A 384 -8.55 4.16 12.19
CA TYR A 384 -9.45 4.22 13.34
C TYR A 384 -10.84 4.69 12.93
N LEU A 385 -10.91 5.68 12.05
CA LEU A 385 -12.17 6.29 11.66
C LEU A 385 -12.95 5.41 10.71
N GLY A 386 -12.31 4.51 9.95
CA GLY A 386 -12.97 3.42 9.22
C GLY A 386 -13.67 2.42 10.14
N ILE A 387 -13.33 2.38 11.43
CA ILE A 387 -14.05 1.60 12.46
C ILE A 387 -15.29 2.37 12.95
N THR A 388 -15.40 3.66 12.64
CA THR A 388 -16.48 4.55 13.11
C THR A 388 -17.34 5.04 11.95
N ASN A 389 -18.59 5.41 12.21
CA ASN A 389 -19.46 6.00 11.17
C ASN A 389 -19.06 7.44 10.77
N ARG A 390 -17.90 7.97 11.22
CA ARG A 390 -17.55 9.39 11.10
C ARG A 390 -16.77 9.74 9.83
N TRP A 391 -16.01 8.82 9.25
CA TRP A 391 -15.23 9.06 8.04
C TRP A 391 -15.65 8.11 6.93
N SER A 392 -15.59 8.61 5.69
CA SER A 392 -16.01 7.86 4.50
C SER A 392 -14.93 7.91 3.42
N ILE A 393 -15.03 6.99 2.46
CA ILE A 393 -14.21 6.91 1.24
C ILE A 393 -14.07 8.27 0.53
N ILE A 394 -15.05 9.17 0.70
CA ILE A 394 -15.09 10.53 0.12
C ILE A 394 -13.87 11.38 0.53
N THR A 395 -13.41 11.28 1.78
CA THR A 395 -12.24 12.03 2.24
C THR A 395 -10.97 11.52 1.56
N SER A 396 -10.82 10.20 1.43
CA SER A 396 -9.70 9.61 0.71
C SER A 396 -9.72 9.96 -0.78
N THR A 397 -10.89 10.01 -1.43
CA THR A 397 -10.98 10.46 -2.83
C THR A 397 -10.55 11.92 -3.01
N HIS A 398 -10.91 12.82 -2.09
CA HIS A 398 -10.56 14.24 -2.18
C HIS A 398 -9.04 14.43 -2.25
N GLU A 399 -8.33 13.62 -1.47
CA GLU A 399 -6.90 13.74 -1.33
C GLU A 399 -6.15 13.10 -2.49
N ILE A 400 -6.65 11.98 -3.03
CA ILE A 400 -6.15 11.43 -4.28
C ILE A 400 -6.43 12.40 -5.44
N MET A 401 -7.52 13.17 -5.42
CA MET A 401 -7.74 14.20 -6.44
C MET A 401 -6.69 15.30 -6.41
N HIS A 402 -6.08 15.62 -5.26
CA HIS A 402 -5.02 16.63 -5.21
C HIS A 402 -3.80 16.24 -6.05
N SER A 403 -3.48 14.95 -6.21
CA SER A 403 -2.36 14.54 -7.06
C SER A 403 -2.58 14.90 -8.53
N HIS A 404 -3.75 14.53 -9.04
CA HIS A 404 -4.14 14.82 -10.41
C HIS A 404 -4.24 16.33 -10.66
N VAL A 405 -4.78 17.08 -9.68
CA VAL A 405 -4.84 18.56 -9.77
C VAL A 405 -3.44 19.19 -9.74
N ARG A 406 -2.50 18.67 -8.95
CA ARG A 406 -1.11 19.17 -8.95
C ARG A 406 -0.42 18.94 -10.29
N GLY A 407 -0.62 17.78 -10.92
CA GLY A 407 -0.12 17.53 -12.28
C GLY A 407 -0.60 18.58 -13.27
N ILE A 408 -1.90 18.89 -13.24
CA ILE A 408 -2.48 19.96 -14.07
C ILE A 408 -1.89 21.33 -13.70
N TYR A 409 -1.75 21.63 -12.41
CA TYR A 409 -1.21 22.91 -11.94
C TYR A 409 0.25 23.13 -12.34
N TYR A 410 1.09 22.10 -12.28
CA TYR A 410 2.49 22.18 -12.68
C TYR A 410 2.62 22.56 -14.17
N LEU A 411 1.84 21.91 -15.04
CA LEU A 411 1.77 22.25 -16.46
C LEU A 411 1.35 23.71 -16.70
N LEU A 412 0.39 24.20 -15.90
CA LEU A 412 -0.04 25.60 -15.97
C LEU A 412 1.06 26.56 -15.50
N GLN A 413 1.76 26.23 -14.42
CA GLN A 413 2.80 27.08 -13.83
C GLN A 413 4.06 27.16 -14.69
N GLU A 414 4.52 26.05 -15.24
CA GLU A 414 5.66 26.01 -16.19
C GLU A 414 5.40 26.95 -17.37
N ARG A 415 4.17 26.95 -17.88
CA ARG A 415 3.75 27.84 -18.95
C ARG A 415 3.66 29.29 -18.50
N MET A 416 3.06 29.59 -17.34
CA MET A 416 2.98 30.96 -16.81
C MET A 416 4.36 31.59 -16.58
N ASN A 417 5.37 30.80 -16.23
CA ASN A 417 6.75 31.28 -16.09
C ASN A 417 7.42 31.59 -17.45
N GLY A 418 6.84 31.14 -18.57
CA GLY A 418 7.29 31.45 -19.92
C GLY A 418 6.70 32.73 -20.52
N TYR A 419 5.73 33.37 -19.86
CA TYR A 419 5.14 34.64 -20.27
C TYR A 419 5.49 35.73 -19.26
N SER A 420 5.84 36.93 -19.75
CA SER A 420 5.97 38.08 -18.85
C SER A 420 4.59 38.45 -18.30
N TRP A 421 4.52 39.03 -17.09
CA TRP A 421 3.26 39.53 -16.51
C TRP A 421 2.55 40.59 -17.39
N GLU A 422 3.20 41.08 -18.44
CA GLU A 422 2.66 42.02 -19.42
C GLU A 422 1.95 41.31 -20.60
N GLU A 423 2.10 39.98 -20.72
CA GLU A 423 1.53 39.14 -21.78
C GLU A 423 0.33 38.28 -21.32
N ILE A 424 -0.04 38.35 -20.02
CA ILE A 424 -1.24 37.75 -19.42
C ILE A 424 -2.28 38.85 -19.20
#